data_AF-A0A1Z5KET2-F1
#
_entry.id   AF-A0A1Z5KET2-F1
#
_cell.length_a   1.000
_cell.length_b   1.000
_cell.length_c   1.000
_cell.angle_alpha   90.00
_cell.angle_beta   90.00
_cell.angle_gamma   90.00
#
_symmetry.space_group_name_H-M   'P 1'
#
loop_
_entity.id
_entity.type
_entity.pdbx_description
1 polymer ?
#
loop_
_entity_poly.entity_id
_entity_poly.type
_entity_poly.pdbx_seq_one_letter_code
_entity_poly.pdbx_strand_id
1 'polypeptide(L)'
;MYNSSSSSRFPRKSSPCFRTALLCLFLFYSTTTTNAYRMGEPVDTALAWDSQPAFLAQMPRFAIQSQSQIQVPSSAQYVTFSLEDGLWGLPAVKLTSSFERLVVQLVYSAGAIQAIHSEPVYRNELEDDSKPAFFTVEYRWIEEPHVTPEAGQTIMFLVVVAVSVWIVWTVLMSTDGSTLSSEQIGHSSFSAIPKYE
;
A
#
# COMPACT_ATOMS: atom_id res chain seq x y z
N MET A 1 59.67 -28.73 -25.91
CA MET A 1 59.34 -27.73 -24.88
C MET A 1 58.21 -26.85 -25.41
N TYR A 2 56.98 -27.04 -24.93
CA TYR A 2 55.87 -26.10 -25.14
C TYR A 2 55.11 -26.04 -23.82
N ASN A 3 55.22 -24.91 -23.12
CA ASN A 3 54.49 -24.65 -21.88
C ASN A 3 53.25 -23.83 -22.24
N SER A 4 52.07 -24.45 -22.19
CA SER A 4 50.78 -23.78 -22.33
C SER A 4 50.39 -23.15 -21.00
N SER A 5 50.48 -21.81 -20.91
CA SER A 5 49.96 -21.04 -19.78
C SER A 5 48.44 -20.91 -19.90
N SER A 6 47.72 -21.75 -19.15
CA SER A 6 46.28 -21.66 -18.98
C SER A 6 45.93 -20.48 -18.06
N SER A 7 45.41 -19.40 -18.66
CA SER A 7 44.88 -18.23 -17.96
C SER A 7 43.47 -18.54 -17.43
N SER A 8 43.37 -18.99 -16.19
CA SER A 8 42.09 -19.13 -15.48
C SER A 8 41.54 -17.74 -15.11
N ARG A 9 40.49 -17.30 -15.81
CA ARG A 9 39.69 -16.14 -15.39
C ARG A 9 38.87 -16.53 -14.17
N PHE A 10 39.23 -16.01 -13.01
CA PHE A 10 38.40 -16.09 -11.81
C PHE A 10 37.08 -15.32 -12.02
N PRO A 11 35.93 -15.86 -11.57
CA PRO A 11 34.67 -15.13 -11.63
C PRO A 11 34.72 -13.95 -10.64
N ARG A 12 34.62 -12.73 -11.17
CA ARG A 12 34.43 -11.49 -10.41
C ARG A 12 33.27 -11.70 -9.42
N LYS A 13 33.56 -11.68 -8.11
CA LYS A 13 32.56 -11.66 -7.05
C LYS A 13 31.58 -10.52 -7.33
N SER A 14 30.31 -10.85 -7.59
CA SER A 14 29.27 -9.84 -7.82
C SER A 14 29.09 -8.98 -6.57
N SER A 15 29.18 -7.66 -6.75
CA SER A 15 29.02 -6.68 -5.67
C SER A 15 27.68 -6.89 -4.93
N PRO A 16 27.66 -6.86 -3.59
CA PRO A 16 26.45 -7.02 -2.81
C PRO A 16 25.33 -6.05 -3.23
N CYS A 17 25.69 -4.82 -3.65
CA CYS A 17 24.72 -3.83 -4.16
C CYS A 17 23.96 -4.31 -5.40
N PHE A 18 24.61 -5.07 -6.29
CA PHE A 18 23.96 -5.59 -7.50
C PHE A 18 22.91 -6.65 -7.15
N ARG A 19 23.18 -7.48 -6.13
CA ARG A 19 22.23 -8.49 -5.66
C ARG A 19 21.01 -7.85 -5.00
N THR A 20 21.22 -6.80 -4.21
CA THR A 20 20.13 -6.07 -3.56
C THR A 20 19.26 -5.35 -4.59
N ALA A 21 19.85 -4.69 -5.58
CA ALA A 21 19.10 -4.02 -6.65
C ALA A 21 18.26 -5.00 -7.48
N LEU A 22 18.83 -6.18 -7.80
CA LEU A 22 18.13 -7.22 -8.57
C LEU A 22 17.00 -7.86 -7.77
N LEU A 23 17.17 -8.02 -6.45
CA LEU A 23 16.11 -8.49 -5.55
C LEU A 23 14.98 -7.46 -5.42
N CYS A 24 15.30 -6.17 -5.32
CA CYS A 24 14.29 -5.10 -5.34
C CYS A 24 13.51 -5.09 -6.66
N LEU A 25 14.20 -5.20 -7.80
CA LEU A 25 13.56 -5.32 -9.11
C LEU A 25 12.67 -6.56 -9.21
N PHE A 26 13.12 -7.70 -8.70
CA PHE A 26 12.34 -8.94 -8.71
C PHE A 26 11.09 -8.83 -7.83
N LEU A 27 11.20 -8.21 -6.65
CA LEU A 27 10.05 -7.95 -5.76
C LEU A 27 9.05 -6.95 -6.37
N PHE A 28 9.55 -5.93 -7.08
CA PHE A 28 8.70 -4.99 -7.83
C PHE A 28 8.00 -5.68 -9.02
N TYR A 29 8.65 -6.63 -9.71
CA TYR A 29 8.04 -7.38 -10.81
C TYR A 29 7.10 -8.49 -10.33
N SER A 30 7.36 -9.12 -9.19
CA SER A 30 6.52 -10.21 -8.69
C SER A 30 5.22 -9.73 -8.03
N THR A 31 5.10 -8.43 -7.74
CA THR A 31 3.86 -7.84 -7.19
C THR A 31 2.84 -7.50 -8.27
N THR A 32 3.22 -7.52 -9.55
CA THR A 32 2.26 -7.44 -10.64
C THR A 32 1.74 -8.85 -10.94
N THR A 33 0.42 -9.04 -10.86
CA THR A 33 -0.35 -10.21 -11.34
C THR A 33 -0.59 -11.38 -10.37
N THR A 34 -1.11 -11.12 -9.18
CA THR A 34 -1.98 -12.10 -8.51
C THR A 34 -3.42 -11.59 -8.52
N ASN A 35 -4.25 -12.17 -9.37
CA ASN A 35 -5.70 -11.95 -9.33
C ASN A 35 -6.20 -12.46 -7.98
N ALA A 36 -6.62 -11.57 -7.10
CA ALA A 36 -7.12 -11.93 -5.77
C ALA A 36 -8.53 -12.53 -5.85
N TYR A 37 -9.33 -12.08 -6.81
CA TYR A 37 -10.74 -12.48 -6.97
C TYR A 37 -11.06 -12.88 -8.41
N ARG A 38 -11.93 -13.88 -8.54
CA ARG A 38 -12.61 -14.24 -9.80
C ARG A 38 -14.01 -13.64 -9.84
N MET A 39 -14.50 -13.39 -11.04
CA MET A 39 -15.87 -12.90 -11.25
C MET A 39 -16.90 -13.81 -10.56
N GLY A 40 -17.75 -13.22 -9.72
CA GLY A 40 -18.79 -13.92 -8.99
C GLY A 40 -18.39 -14.53 -7.64
N GLU A 41 -17.11 -14.49 -7.27
CA GLU A 41 -16.65 -14.91 -5.94
C GLU A 41 -17.17 -13.94 -4.86
N PRO A 42 -17.53 -14.45 -3.67
CA PRO A 42 -17.92 -13.59 -2.55
C PRO A 42 -16.72 -12.74 -2.13
N VAL A 43 -16.97 -11.46 -1.85
CA VAL A 43 -15.99 -10.53 -1.31
C VAL A 43 -16.33 -10.28 0.16
N ASP A 44 -15.39 -10.56 1.03
CA ASP A 44 -15.55 -10.40 2.48
C ASP A 44 -15.67 -8.92 2.84
N THR A 45 -16.90 -8.52 3.17
CA THR A 45 -17.23 -7.15 3.58
C THR A 45 -17.89 -7.19 4.94
N ALA A 46 -17.54 -6.21 5.75
CA ALA A 46 -18.07 -6.02 7.09
C ALA A 46 -18.78 -4.68 7.15
N LEU A 47 -20.05 -4.75 7.53
CA LEU A 47 -20.78 -3.59 8.03
C LEU A 47 -20.71 -3.59 9.55
N ALA A 48 -20.56 -2.42 10.14
CA ALA A 48 -20.60 -2.23 11.57
C ALA A 48 -21.50 -1.04 11.96
N TRP A 49 -22.22 -1.20 13.06
CA TRP A 49 -23.01 -0.16 13.71
C TRP A 49 -22.21 0.40 14.87
N ASP A 50 -21.91 1.69 14.91
CA ASP A 50 -21.25 2.32 16.06
C ASP A 50 -20.04 1.49 16.59
N SER A 51 -19.22 0.97 15.66
CA SER A 51 -18.06 0.09 15.92
C SER A 51 -18.36 -1.34 16.40
N GLN A 52 -19.61 -1.79 16.38
CA GLN A 52 -20.03 -3.17 16.61
C GLN A 52 -20.34 -3.88 15.28
N PRO A 53 -19.92 -5.14 15.08
CA PRO A 53 -20.18 -5.85 13.83
C PRO A 53 -21.69 -6.01 13.61
N ALA A 54 -22.17 -5.51 12.48
CA ALA A 54 -23.59 -5.39 12.16
C ALA A 54 -24.14 -6.62 11.45
N PHE A 55 -23.45 -7.08 10.39
CA PHE A 55 -23.99 -8.08 9.47
C PHE A 55 -22.87 -8.74 8.64
N LEU A 56 -22.88 -10.08 8.58
CA LEU A 56 -22.02 -10.91 7.72
C LEU A 56 -22.79 -11.58 6.57
N ALA A 57 -24.11 -11.38 6.46
CA ALA A 57 -24.97 -12.33 5.76
C ALA A 57 -25.10 -12.15 4.24
N GLN A 58 -24.61 -11.06 3.64
CA GLN A 58 -24.59 -10.90 2.18
C GLN A 58 -23.29 -10.24 1.73
N MET A 59 -22.27 -11.07 1.58
CA MET A 59 -21.04 -10.70 0.88
C MET A 59 -21.38 -10.35 -0.57
N PRO A 60 -21.02 -9.15 -1.07
CA PRO A 60 -21.18 -8.83 -2.46
C PRO A 60 -20.34 -9.76 -3.32
N ARG A 61 -20.81 -10.06 -4.53
CA ARG A 61 -20.07 -10.88 -5.47
C ARG A 61 -19.17 -9.99 -6.34
N PHE A 62 -17.91 -10.38 -6.49
CA PHE A 62 -16.92 -9.65 -7.27
C PHE A 62 -17.39 -9.43 -8.72
N ALA A 63 -17.28 -8.19 -9.20
CA ALA A 63 -17.72 -7.76 -10.53
C ALA A 63 -19.21 -8.01 -10.83
N ILE A 64 -20.06 -8.19 -9.80
CA ILE A 64 -21.51 -8.34 -9.95
C ILE A 64 -22.20 -7.23 -9.15
N GLN A 65 -22.91 -6.36 -9.87
CA GLN A 65 -23.73 -5.33 -9.22
C GLN A 65 -24.79 -6.00 -8.35
N SER A 66 -24.92 -5.53 -7.11
CA SER A 66 -25.87 -6.08 -6.16
C SER A 66 -26.43 -5.00 -5.26
N GLN A 67 -27.64 -5.24 -4.79
CA GLN A 67 -28.36 -4.32 -3.93
C GLN A 67 -29.01 -5.12 -2.80
N SER A 68 -28.83 -4.66 -1.58
CA SER A 68 -29.33 -5.32 -0.37
C SER A 68 -29.98 -4.32 0.54
N GLN A 69 -31.16 -4.65 1.05
CA GLN A 69 -31.85 -3.84 2.05
C GLN A 69 -31.39 -4.27 3.44
N ILE A 70 -31.03 -3.30 4.27
CA ILE A 70 -30.51 -3.53 5.62
C ILE A 70 -31.45 -2.88 6.63
N GLN A 71 -31.85 -3.67 7.61
CA GLN A 71 -32.64 -3.19 8.74
C GLN A 71 -31.73 -2.48 9.75
N VAL A 72 -32.12 -1.28 10.16
CA VAL A 72 -31.36 -0.46 11.11
C VAL A 72 -31.79 -0.79 12.53
N PRO A 73 -30.87 -1.21 13.42
CA PRO A 73 -31.18 -1.34 14.84
C PRO A 73 -31.51 0.02 15.45
N SER A 74 -32.45 0.07 16.38
CA SER A 74 -32.83 1.32 17.06
C SER A 74 -31.67 2.01 17.79
N SER A 75 -30.68 1.23 18.24
CA SER A 75 -29.46 1.73 18.90
C SER A 75 -28.47 2.37 17.93
N ALA A 76 -28.44 1.97 16.66
CA ALA A 76 -27.43 2.40 15.70
C ALA A 76 -27.56 3.88 15.34
N GLN A 77 -26.48 4.65 15.42
CA GLN A 77 -26.44 6.06 14.96
C GLN A 77 -25.59 6.23 13.70
N TYR A 78 -24.55 5.42 13.58
CA TYR A 78 -23.61 5.45 12.48
C TYR A 78 -23.48 4.08 11.84
N VAL A 79 -23.25 4.08 10.54
CA VAL A 79 -22.85 2.90 9.79
C VAL A 79 -21.44 3.08 9.27
N THR A 80 -20.62 2.06 9.45
CA THR A 80 -19.28 1.96 8.87
C THR A 80 -19.22 0.75 7.98
N PHE A 81 -18.57 0.89 6.83
CA PHE A 81 -18.29 -0.20 5.90
C PHE A 81 -16.78 -0.41 5.83
N SER A 82 -16.34 -1.66 5.91
CA SER A 82 -14.94 -2.03 5.74
C SER A 82 -14.83 -3.36 5.02
N LEU A 83 -13.74 -3.57 4.29
CA LEU A 83 -13.35 -4.92 3.86
C LEU A 83 -12.60 -5.64 4.96
N GLU A 84 -12.78 -6.96 5.05
CA GLU A 84 -12.20 -7.78 6.13
C GLU A 84 -10.67 -7.78 6.10
N ASP A 85 -10.07 -7.56 4.92
CA ASP A 85 -8.63 -7.37 4.75
C ASP A 85 -8.06 -6.18 5.56
N GLY A 86 -8.91 -5.35 6.19
CA GLY A 86 -8.53 -4.26 7.08
C GLY A 86 -7.81 -3.09 6.38
N LEU A 87 -7.56 -3.24 5.09
CA LEU A 87 -6.85 -2.30 4.24
C LEU A 87 -7.69 -1.06 3.88
N TRP A 88 -9.03 -1.17 3.95
CA TRP A 88 -9.93 -0.12 3.50
C TRP A 88 -11.19 -0.04 4.36
N GLY A 89 -11.32 1.06 5.09
CA GLY A 89 -12.51 1.43 5.86
C GLY A 89 -13.08 2.75 5.35
N LEU A 90 -14.38 2.78 5.12
CA LEU A 90 -15.09 3.98 4.73
C LEU A 90 -15.44 4.82 5.97
N PRO A 91 -15.51 6.16 5.85
CA PRO A 91 -15.88 7.03 6.95
C PRO A 91 -17.28 6.68 7.48
N ALA A 92 -17.46 6.84 8.79
CA ALA A 92 -18.74 6.60 9.43
C ALA A 92 -19.82 7.55 8.88
N VAL A 93 -20.91 6.98 8.38
CA VAL A 93 -22.04 7.73 7.84
C VAL A 93 -23.12 7.82 8.91
N LYS A 94 -23.58 9.04 9.22
CA LYS A 94 -24.69 9.27 10.15
C LYS A 94 -26.00 8.79 9.53
N LEU A 95 -26.74 7.97 10.28
CA LEU A 95 -28.06 7.47 9.90
C LEU A 95 -29.13 8.51 10.27
N THR A 96 -29.51 9.34 9.30
CA THR A 96 -30.61 10.31 9.40
C THR A 96 -31.88 9.77 8.73
N SER A 97 -33.04 10.33 9.06
CA SER A 97 -34.33 9.95 8.47
C SER A 97 -34.34 10.02 6.94
N SER A 98 -33.60 10.99 6.40
CA SER A 98 -33.40 11.20 4.97
C SER A 98 -32.46 10.19 4.32
N PHE A 99 -31.72 9.38 5.09
CA PHE A 99 -30.78 8.43 4.53
C PHE A 99 -31.51 7.26 3.85
N GLU A 100 -31.36 7.17 2.53
CA GLU A 100 -32.09 6.19 1.71
C GLU A 100 -31.19 5.04 1.27
N ARG A 101 -29.97 5.36 0.83
CA ARG A 101 -29.08 4.39 0.22
C ARG A 101 -27.60 4.73 0.44
N LEU A 102 -26.79 3.71 0.64
CA LEU A 102 -25.34 3.75 0.61
C LEU A 102 -24.85 3.15 -0.71
N VAL A 103 -24.22 3.94 -1.57
CA VAL A 103 -23.60 3.44 -2.79
C VAL A 103 -22.13 3.18 -2.50
N VAL A 104 -21.73 1.91 -2.55
CA VAL A 104 -20.33 1.48 -2.42
C VAL A 104 -19.80 1.15 -3.80
N GLN A 105 -18.88 1.97 -4.29
CA GLN A 105 -18.21 1.80 -5.56
C GLN A 105 -16.87 1.09 -5.32
N LEU A 106 -16.71 -0.09 -5.89
CA LEU A 106 -15.47 -0.86 -5.85
C LEU A 106 -14.83 -0.80 -7.23
N VAL A 107 -13.67 -0.16 -7.28
CA VAL A 107 -12.84 -0.06 -8.48
C VAL A 107 -11.90 -1.23 -8.51
N TYR A 108 -11.92 -2.00 -9.60
CA TYR A 108 -11.07 -3.17 -9.76
C TYR A 108 -10.37 -3.17 -11.10
N SER A 109 -9.19 -3.81 -11.15
CA SER A 109 -8.47 -4.10 -12.38
C SER A 109 -7.74 -5.43 -12.25
N ALA A 110 -7.76 -6.25 -13.31
CA ALA A 110 -7.19 -7.60 -13.34
C ALA A 110 -7.48 -8.44 -12.07
N GLY A 111 -8.73 -8.46 -11.61
CA GLY A 111 -9.12 -9.30 -10.46
C GLY A 111 -8.58 -8.83 -9.10
N ALA A 112 -8.06 -7.60 -8.99
CA ALA A 112 -7.69 -6.97 -7.74
C ALA A 112 -8.51 -5.70 -7.51
N ILE A 113 -8.97 -5.49 -6.28
CA ILE A 113 -9.65 -4.25 -5.87
C ILE A 113 -8.56 -3.20 -5.65
N GLN A 114 -8.65 -2.09 -6.37
CA GLN A 114 -7.65 -1.00 -6.31
C GLN A 114 -8.09 0.14 -5.41
N ALA A 115 -9.37 0.48 -5.45
CA ALA A 115 -9.93 1.57 -4.66
C ALA A 115 -11.38 1.30 -4.29
N ILE A 116 -11.81 1.86 -3.17
CA ILE A 116 -13.20 1.85 -2.73
C ILE A 116 -13.64 3.27 -2.46
N HIS A 117 -14.82 3.61 -2.97
CA HIS A 117 -15.48 4.89 -2.75
C HIS A 117 -16.88 4.65 -2.21
N SER A 118 -17.36 5.54 -1.36
CA SER A 118 -18.76 5.52 -0.93
C SER A 118 -19.41 6.87 -1.02
N GLU A 119 -20.66 6.82 -1.45
CA GLU A 119 -21.51 7.97 -1.57
C GLU A 119 -22.83 7.69 -0.81
N PRO A 120 -23.11 8.44 0.27
CA PRO A 120 -24.42 8.38 0.91
C PRO A 120 -25.43 9.17 0.08
N VAL A 121 -26.58 8.54 -0.20
CA VAL A 121 -27.68 9.14 -0.94
C VAL A 121 -28.81 9.45 0.05
N TYR A 122 -29.15 10.73 0.14
CA TYR A 122 -30.21 11.25 0.98
C TYR A 122 -31.42 11.63 0.14
N ARG A 123 -32.61 11.40 0.69
CA ARG A 123 -33.88 11.85 0.13
C ARG A 123 -34.05 13.35 0.37
N ASN A 124 -34.67 14.03 -0.59
CA ASN A 124 -35.06 15.44 -0.51
C ASN A 124 -36.27 15.65 0.42
N GLU A 125 -36.18 15.19 1.67
CA GLU A 125 -37.15 15.45 2.73
C GLU A 125 -36.51 16.35 3.79
N LEU A 126 -37.35 17.06 4.55
CA LEU A 126 -36.90 17.90 5.65
C LEU A 126 -36.13 17.01 6.64
N GLU A 127 -34.86 17.35 6.91
CA GLU A 127 -34.00 16.57 7.79
C GLU A 127 -34.59 16.55 9.20
N ASP A 128 -35.20 15.42 9.56
CA ASP A 128 -35.64 15.14 10.93
C ASP A 128 -34.60 14.23 11.59
N ASP A 129 -34.35 14.43 12.88
CA ASP A 129 -33.38 13.64 13.67
C ASP A 129 -33.86 12.20 13.94
N SER A 130 -35.02 11.83 13.40
CA SER A 130 -35.49 10.44 13.38
C SER A 130 -34.58 9.56 12.52
N LYS A 131 -34.56 8.26 12.82
CA LYS A 131 -33.69 7.27 12.13
C LYS A 131 -34.49 6.49 11.08
N PRO A 132 -33.85 6.06 9.98
CA PRO A 132 -34.52 5.25 8.98
C PRO A 132 -34.71 3.82 9.52
N ALA A 133 -35.87 3.20 9.27
CA ALA A 133 -36.12 1.81 9.68
C ALA A 133 -35.30 0.81 8.83
N PHE A 134 -35.06 1.17 7.58
CA PHE A 134 -34.27 0.42 6.62
C PHE A 134 -33.53 1.39 5.71
N PHE A 135 -32.37 0.97 5.20
CA PHE A 135 -31.73 1.62 4.07
C PHE A 135 -31.24 0.56 3.09
N THR A 136 -30.84 1.00 1.91
CA THR A 136 -30.32 0.11 0.88
C THR A 136 -28.82 0.27 0.74
N VAL A 137 -28.05 -0.81 0.69
CA VAL A 137 -26.67 -0.81 0.22
C VAL A 137 -26.63 -1.24 -1.24
N GLU A 138 -26.01 -0.45 -2.10
CA GLU A 138 -25.80 -0.75 -3.52
C GLU A 138 -24.30 -0.90 -3.78
N TYR A 139 -23.90 -2.07 -4.26
CA TYR A 139 -22.53 -2.38 -4.65
C TYR A 139 -22.37 -2.17 -6.15
N ARG A 140 -21.55 -1.20 -6.53
CA ARG A 140 -21.19 -0.92 -7.92
C ARG A 140 -19.75 -1.34 -8.17
N TRP A 141 -19.56 -2.20 -9.15
CA TRP A 141 -18.24 -2.60 -9.59
C TRP A 141 -17.86 -1.80 -10.84
N ILE A 142 -16.71 -1.13 -10.78
CA ILE A 142 -16.18 -0.33 -11.87
C ILE A 142 -14.88 -0.99 -12.30
N GLU A 143 -14.86 -1.51 -13.52
CA GLU A 143 -13.64 -2.04 -14.13
C GLU A 143 -12.81 -0.87 -14.64
N GLU A 144 -11.64 -0.65 -14.04
CA GLU A 144 -10.67 0.26 -14.60
C GLU A 144 -9.84 -0.46 -15.66
N PRO A 145 -9.83 0.06 -16.91
CA PRO A 145 -9.01 -0.53 -17.94
C PRO A 145 -7.56 -0.46 -17.49
N HIS A 146 -6.80 -1.52 -17.76
CA HIS A 146 -5.36 -1.48 -17.58
C HIS A 146 -4.78 -0.43 -18.52
N VAL A 147 -4.63 0.79 -18.03
CA VAL A 147 -3.91 1.83 -18.73
C VAL A 147 -2.44 1.43 -18.66
N THR A 148 -1.92 0.88 -19.76
CA THR A 148 -0.49 0.73 -19.91
C THR A 148 0.12 2.12 -19.77
N PRO A 149 1.02 2.36 -18.80
CA PRO A 149 1.62 3.68 -18.65
C PRO A 149 2.22 4.07 -20.00
N GLU A 150 1.95 5.30 -20.44
CA GLU A 150 2.52 5.78 -21.68
C GLU A 150 4.04 5.58 -21.64
N ALA A 151 4.62 5.16 -22.77
CA ALA A 151 6.05 4.85 -22.85
C ALA A 151 6.91 6.00 -22.29
N GLY A 152 6.47 7.25 -22.48
CA GLY A 152 7.11 8.44 -21.91
C GLY A 152 7.15 8.46 -20.38
N GLN A 153 6.05 8.13 -19.71
CA GLN A 153 5.98 8.10 -18.24
C GLN A 153 6.88 7.01 -17.65
N THR A 154 6.93 5.85 -18.31
CA THR A 154 7.81 4.74 -17.91
C THR A 154 9.29 5.14 -18.05
N ILE A 155 9.66 5.77 -19.17
CA ILE A 155 11.03 6.25 -19.39
C ILE A 155 11.40 7.31 -18.34
N MET A 156 10.52 8.28 -18.08
CA MET A 156 10.76 9.29 -17.04
C MET A 156 10.98 8.66 -15.67
N PHE A 157 10.17 7.68 -15.28
CA PHE A 157 10.34 6.97 -14.01
C PHE A 157 11.70 6.26 -13.93
N LEU A 158 12.10 5.54 -15.00
CA LEU A 158 13.40 4.87 -15.05
C LEU A 158 14.58 5.85 -14.94
N VAL A 159 14.49 7.01 -15.59
CA VAL A 159 15.51 8.06 -15.49
C VAL A 159 15.61 8.57 -14.05
N VAL A 160 14.49 8.86 -13.39
CA VAL A 160 14.47 9.32 -11.99
C VAL A 160 15.08 8.28 -11.05
N VAL A 161 14.74 7.01 -11.22
CA VAL A 161 15.32 5.91 -10.44
C VAL A 161 16.82 5.79 -10.69
N ALA A 162 17.26 5.83 -11.94
CA ALA A 162 18.68 5.74 -12.30
C ALA A 162 19.50 6.88 -11.71
N VAL A 163 19.00 8.12 -11.78
CA VAL A 163 19.65 9.30 -11.19
C VAL A 163 19.68 9.20 -9.66
N SER A 164 18.60 8.73 -9.03
CA SER A 164 18.55 8.55 -7.58
C SER A 164 19.57 7.51 -7.10
N VAL A 165 19.66 6.37 -7.80
CA VAL A 165 20.66 5.33 -7.52
C VAL A 165 22.08 5.86 -7.73
N TRP A 166 22.31 6.63 -8.80
CA TRP A 166 23.60 7.27 -9.06
C TRP A 166 24.00 8.21 -7.93
N ILE A 167 23.10 9.08 -7.48
CA ILE A 167 23.36 9.99 -6.37
C ILE A 167 23.71 9.21 -5.10
N VAL A 168 22.89 8.23 -4.72
CA VAL A 168 23.15 7.39 -3.53
C VAL A 168 24.50 6.67 -3.64
N TRP A 169 24.84 6.14 -4.82
CA TRP A 169 26.13 5.51 -5.07
C TRP A 169 27.29 6.48 -4.92
N THR A 170 27.20 7.69 -5.49
CA THR A 170 28.25 8.71 -5.38
C THR A 170 28.45 9.17 -3.93
N VAL A 171 27.38 9.32 -3.17
CA VAL A 171 27.44 9.67 -1.75
C VAL A 171 28.14 8.56 -0.96
N LEU A 172 27.72 7.30 -1.15
CA LEU A 172 28.32 6.15 -0.48
C LEU A 172 29.82 6.02 -0.77
N MET A 173 30.23 6.16 -2.04
CA MET A 173 31.64 6.11 -2.42
C MET A 173 32.46 7.31 -1.92
N SER A 174 31.81 8.44 -1.62
CA SER A 174 32.47 9.62 -1.05
C SER A 174 32.71 9.47 0.46
N THR A 175 31.87 8.72 1.17
CA THR A 175 32.01 8.49 2.62
C THR A 175 33.17 7.58 3.01
N ASP A 176 33.61 6.67 2.13
CA ASP A 176 34.75 5.79 2.38
C ASP A 176 36.10 6.53 2.48
N GLY A 177 36.14 7.83 2.11
CA GLY A 177 37.31 8.70 2.27
C GLY A 177 37.37 9.45 3.61
N SER A 178 36.40 9.25 4.51
CA SER A 178 36.27 10.01 5.76
C SER A 178 36.42 9.17 7.04
N THR A 179 37.17 8.07 6.98
CA THR A 179 37.80 7.51 8.17
C THR A 179 38.95 8.44 8.57
N LEU A 180 38.60 9.52 9.27
CA LEU A 180 39.53 10.27 10.10
C LEU A 180 40.34 9.27 10.91
N SER A 181 41.65 9.27 10.66
CA SER A 181 42.67 8.57 11.43
C SER A 181 42.36 8.64 12.93
N SER A 182 41.95 7.51 13.50
CA SER A 182 41.91 7.32 14.96
C SER A 182 43.31 7.24 15.59
N GLU A 183 44.36 7.58 14.83
CA GLU A 183 45.77 7.45 15.24
C GLU A 183 46.40 8.79 15.69
N GLN A 184 45.57 9.78 16.06
CA GLN A 184 46.08 11.08 16.56
C GLN A 184 45.48 11.53 17.90
N ILE A 185 44.91 10.61 18.69
CA ILE A 185 44.49 10.84 20.10
C ILE A 185 45.42 10.06 21.07
N GLY A 186 46.62 9.67 20.63
CA GLY A 186 47.58 8.87 21.41
C GLY A 186 48.77 9.64 22.01
N HIS A 187 48.93 10.93 21.74
CA HIS A 187 50.12 11.69 22.16
C HIS A 187 49.78 13.06 22.77
N SER A 188 49.07 13.05 23.90
CA SER A 188 49.20 14.13 24.87
C SER A 188 49.21 13.53 26.28
N SER A 189 50.28 12.78 26.57
CA SER A 189 50.60 12.34 27.91
C SER A 189 50.90 13.55 28.78
N PHE A 190 49.86 14.00 29.47
CA PHE A 190 49.92 14.91 30.61
C PHE A 190 50.61 14.18 31.77
N SER A 191 51.90 14.48 31.99
CA SER A 191 52.64 13.95 33.15
C SER A 191 53.79 14.89 33.50
N ALA A 192 53.48 15.89 34.30
CA ALA A 192 54.47 16.57 35.14
C ALA A 192 53.80 16.95 36.47
N ILE A 193 53.87 16.03 37.44
CA ILE A 193 53.63 16.31 38.85
C ILE A 193 55.00 16.69 39.45
N PRO A 194 55.22 17.93 39.92
CA PRO A 194 56.44 18.24 40.64
C PRO A 194 56.36 17.71 42.08
N LYS A 195 57.37 16.92 42.48
CA LYS A 195 57.62 16.60 43.88
C LYS A 195 58.28 17.79 44.56
N TYR A 196 57.72 18.21 45.70
CA TYR A 196 58.36 19.11 46.65
C TYR A 196 59.21 18.28 47.61
N GLU A 197 60.48 18.65 47.75
CA GLU A 197 61.28 18.56 48.98
C GLU A 197 61.81 19.95 49.29
#